data_AF-W7SX35-F1
#
_entry.id   AF-W7SX35-F1
#
_cell.length_a   1.000
_cell.length_b   1.000
_cell.length_c   1.000
_cell.angle_alpha   90.00
_cell.angle_beta   90.00
_cell.angle_gamma   90.00
#
_symmetry.space_group_name_H-M   'P 1'
#
loop_
_entity.id
_entity.type
_entity.pdbx_description
1 polymer ?
#
loop_
_entity_poly.entity_id
_entity_poly.type
_entity_poly.pdbx_seq_one_letter_code
_entity_poly.pdbx_strand_id
1 'polypeptide(L)'
;MTLQVLAAIGIGVWKASQLARTPKRISLWWVVACFALSAAAFGVAPSAGAGVEGGVSGAGPIWLMWLAEALLLTMLYALICVFVFSAGQGRPAWRQAVREAVRLAITLLVLGMLAATVPQRLVPTEYPRATLDAFRFVANTYTVYGVITCIVWMRRHSKITQRWLARGLAIASAGLALIGLGSALIAVSMVIRLANPDTAMALELPMPVVMTANLLVLVGFIMPGARVRWAAGRVWWRHLRDYHRLRPLWTMLHEAFPEDALSRAPASVWRDTLSLRAVNRRFYRRVIECRDGLVRASGRLPADCPEDPAAIALWLRGALRTTPHEDDVVAAQPVAVPADGGLEADVRELVALSRELRV
;
A
#
# COMPACT_ATOMS: atom_id res chain seq x y z
N MET A 1 10.78 -12.57 15.39
CA MET A 1 11.57 -11.50 14.71
C MET A 1 11.61 -11.70 13.19
N THR A 2 11.91 -12.91 12.69
CA THR A 2 12.01 -13.25 11.25
C THR A 2 10.79 -12.87 10.41
N LEU A 3 9.56 -13.14 10.88
CA LEU A 3 8.33 -12.81 10.15
C LEU A 3 8.15 -11.29 9.94
N GLN A 4 8.50 -10.47 10.93
CA GLN A 4 8.37 -9.01 10.86
C GLN A 4 9.35 -8.41 9.84
N VAL A 5 10.58 -8.94 9.81
CA VAL A 5 11.61 -8.53 8.84
C VAL A 5 11.20 -8.91 7.42
N LEU A 6 10.74 -10.15 7.22
CA LEU A 6 10.25 -10.60 5.91
C LEU A 6 9.05 -9.78 5.43
N ALA A 7 8.12 -9.45 6.33
CA ALA A 7 7.00 -8.58 6.00
C ALA A 7 7.47 -7.17 5.61
N ALA A 8 8.37 -6.56 6.38
CA ALA A 8 8.92 -5.23 6.09
C ALA A 8 9.65 -5.20 4.74
N ILE A 9 10.48 -6.21 4.45
CA ILE A 9 11.18 -6.36 3.17
C ILE A 9 10.17 -6.50 2.03
N GLY A 10 9.19 -7.38 2.17
CA GLY A 10 8.15 -7.59 1.15
C GLY A 10 7.38 -6.31 0.83
N ILE A 11 7.01 -5.54 1.86
CA ILE A 11 6.31 -4.25 1.71
C ILE A 11 7.23 -3.20 1.09
N GLY A 12 8.51 -3.16 1.50
CA GLY A 12 9.53 -2.25 0.98
C GLY A 12 9.77 -2.47 -0.51
N VAL A 13 10.05 -3.70 -0.93
CA VAL A 13 10.22 -4.09 -2.34
C VAL A 13 8.99 -3.73 -3.16
N TRP A 14 7.80 -3.99 -2.60
CA TRP A 14 6.56 -3.64 -3.26
C TRP A 14 6.35 -2.13 -3.41
N LYS A 15 6.68 -1.31 -2.40
CA LYS A 15 6.62 0.15 -2.50
C LYS A 15 7.66 0.69 -3.47
N ALA A 16 8.87 0.12 -3.48
CA ALA A 16 9.92 0.47 -4.45
C ALA A 16 9.46 0.17 -5.90
N SER A 17 8.76 -0.93 -6.12
CA SER A 17 8.17 -1.24 -7.44
C SER A 17 7.14 -0.20 -7.91
N GLN A 18 6.43 0.45 -6.97
CA GLN A 18 5.51 1.55 -7.29
C GLN A 18 6.23 2.86 -7.56
N LEU A 19 7.36 3.08 -6.87
CA LEU A 19 8.21 4.24 -7.07
C LEU A 19 8.82 4.24 -8.47
N ALA A 20 9.33 3.09 -8.91
CA ALA A 20 9.82 2.89 -10.27
C ALA A 20 8.75 3.22 -11.34
N ARG A 21 7.45 3.08 -11.02
CA ARG A 21 6.34 3.38 -11.92
C ARG A 21 5.84 4.83 -11.82
N THR A 22 6.08 5.52 -10.70
CA THR A 22 5.61 6.91 -10.47
C THR A 22 6.62 7.74 -9.67
N PRO A 23 7.78 8.10 -10.26
CA PRO A 23 8.91 8.71 -9.55
C PRO A 23 8.65 10.13 -9.04
N LYS A 24 7.64 10.84 -9.58
CA LYS A 24 7.33 12.24 -9.23
C LYS A 24 6.69 12.42 -7.85
N ARG A 25 6.32 11.34 -7.14
CA ARG A 25 5.66 11.43 -5.82
C ARG A 25 6.71 11.42 -4.69
N ILE A 26 7.07 12.61 -4.20
CA ILE A 26 8.08 12.80 -3.14
C ILE A 26 7.75 12.02 -1.86
N SER A 27 6.48 11.96 -1.43
CA SER A 27 6.09 11.20 -0.23
C SER A 27 6.34 9.70 -0.36
N LEU A 28 6.31 9.14 -1.58
CA LEU A 28 6.57 7.72 -1.81
C LEU A 28 8.04 7.36 -1.62
N TRP A 29 8.97 8.26 -1.94
CA TRP A 29 10.40 8.10 -1.66
C TRP A 29 10.65 7.94 -0.15
N TRP A 30 10.04 8.80 0.67
CA TRP A 30 10.18 8.73 2.13
C TRP A 30 9.55 7.46 2.72
N VAL A 31 8.45 6.96 2.16
CA VAL A 31 7.87 5.67 2.56
C VAL A 31 8.82 4.52 2.26
N VAL A 32 9.43 4.49 1.07
CA VAL A 32 10.41 3.45 0.71
C VAL A 32 11.64 3.54 1.62
N ALA A 33 12.16 4.74 1.86
CA ALA A 33 13.28 4.97 2.77
C ALA A 33 12.97 4.47 4.20
N CYS A 34 11.77 4.75 4.71
CA CYS A 34 11.32 4.29 6.03
C CYS A 34 11.35 2.75 6.16
N PHE A 35 10.80 2.03 5.18
CA PHE A 35 10.83 0.56 5.19
C PHE A 35 12.24 0.00 4.98
N ALA A 36 13.05 0.60 4.11
CA ALA A 36 14.43 0.16 3.88
C ALA A 36 15.30 0.35 5.13
N LEU A 37 15.21 1.51 5.78
CA LEU A 37 15.92 1.81 7.02
C LEU A 37 15.46 0.91 8.18
N SER A 38 14.15 0.65 8.29
CA SER A 38 13.62 -0.28 9.29
C SER A 38 14.15 -1.70 9.08
N ALA A 39 14.14 -2.20 7.83
CA ALA A 39 14.67 -3.52 7.51
C ALA A 39 16.18 -3.62 7.80
N ALA A 40 16.95 -2.58 7.45
CA ALA A 40 18.37 -2.50 7.77
C ALA A 40 18.60 -2.50 9.30
N ALA A 41 17.87 -1.69 10.06
CA ALA A 41 17.98 -1.63 11.51
C ALA A 41 17.72 -3.00 12.17
N PHE A 42 16.65 -3.69 11.76
CA PHE A 42 16.34 -5.03 12.27
C PHE A 42 17.35 -6.10 11.83
N GLY A 43 18.02 -5.92 10.69
CA GLY A 43 19.12 -6.79 10.26
C GLY A 43 20.37 -6.61 11.12
N VAL A 44 20.66 -5.38 11.54
CA VAL A 44 21.82 -5.05 12.40
C VAL A 44 21.56 -5.38 13.87
N ALA A 45 20.31 -5.30 14.34
CA ALA A 45 19.96 -5.42 15.77
C ALA A 45 20.52 -6.69 16.47
N PRO A 46 20.45 -7.92 15.91
CA PRO A 46 21.04 -9.10 16.55
C PRO A 46 22.55 -8.96 16.77
N SER A 47 23.26 -8.42 15.78
CA SER A 47 24.71 -8.20 15.86
C SER A 47 25.11 -7.02 16.77
N ALA A 48 24.17 -6.12 17.04
CA ALA A 48 24.33 -5.03 18.01
C ALA A 48 24.10 -5.48 19.47
N GLY A 49 23.86 -6.78 19.71
CA GLY A 49 23.62 -7.31 21.06
C GLY A 49 22.17 -7.20 21.54
N ALA A 50 21.21 -6.96 20.63
CA ALA A 50 19.79 -7.09 20.94
C ALA A 50 19.39 -8.58 20.93
N GLY A 51 19.77 -9.31 21.99
CA GLY A 51 19.45 -10.73 22.17
C GLY A 51 17.99 -10.98 22.56
N VAL A 52 17.49 -12.18 22.22
CA VAL A 52 16.10 -12.66 22.36
C VAL A 52 15.69 -13.02 23.80
N GLU A 53 16.64 -13.04 24.73
CA GLU A 53 16.42 -13.48 26.10
C GLU A 53 16.72 -12.34 27.06
N GLY A 54 15.68 -11.63 27.53
CA GLY A 54 15.48 -10.94 28.82
C GLY A 54 16.66 -10.35 29.62
N GLY A 55 17.81 -10.16 29.01
CA GLY A 55 19.07 -9.83 29.63
C GLY A 55 19.81 -8.96 28.65
N VAL A 56 20.01 -7.71 29.05
CA VAL A 56 20.88 -6.76 28.39
C VAL A 56 22.33 -7.25 28.54
N SER A 57 22.69 -8.35 27.88
CA SER A 57 24.09 -8.62 27.56
C SER A 57 24.32 -7.92 26.23
N GLY A 58 24.72 -6.64 26.32
CA GLY A 58 25.07 -5.81 25.18
C GLY A 58 26.33 -6.31 24.49
N ALA A 59 26.41 -7.59 24.10
CA ALA A 59 27.59 -8.26 23.56
C ALA A 59 27.96 -7.83 22.13
N GLY A 60 27.31 -6.79 21.59
CA GLY A 60 27.62 -6.22 20.29
C GLY A 60 28.65 -5.08 20.40
N PRO A 61 29.54 -4.91 19.42
CA PRO A 61 30.39 -3.73 19.28
C PRO A 61 29.58 -2.42 19.36
N ILE A 62 30.08 -1.42 20.10
CA ILE A 62 29.41 -0.12 20.28
C ILE A 62 29.06 0.58 18.95
N TRP A 63 29.85 0.37 17.90
CA TRP A 63 29.58 0.94 16.57
C TRP A 63 28.36 0.31 15.89
N LEU A 64 28.06 -0.98 16.13
CA LEU A 64 26.86 -1.65 15.64
C LEU A 64 25.62 -1.19 16.40
N MET A 65 25.76 -0.93 17.71
CA MET A 65 24.69 -0.29 18.50
C MET A 65 24.38 1.10 17.97
N TRP A 66 25.42 1.92 17.74
CA TRP A 66 25.28 3.24 17.12
C TRP A 66 24.62 3.15 15.74
N LEU A 67 25.04 2.21 14.89
CA LEU A 67 24.46 2.02 13.57
C LEU A 67 22.97 1.63 13.64
N ALA A 68 22.62 0.69 14.53
CA ALA A 68 21.24 0.24 14.71
C ALA A 68 20.34 1.41 15.15
N GLU A 69 20.78 2.18 16.16
CA GLU A 69 20.05 3.36 16.62
C GLU A 69 19.98 4.45 15.54
N ALA A 70 21.08 4.73 14.85
CA ALA A 70 21.10 5.72 13.77
C ALA A 70 20.10 5.37 12.66
N LEU A 71 19.99 4.10 12.28
CA LEU A 71 19.01 3.63 11.31
C LEU A 71 17.57 3.79 11.81
N LEU A 72 17.30 3.48 13.09
CA LEU A 72 15.97 3.66 13.70
C LEU A 72 15.57 5.14 13.80
N LEU A 73 16.47 6.01 14.27
CA LEU A 73 16.19 7.44 14.37
C LEU A 73 15.99 8.09 12.99
N THR A 74 16.77 7.65 12.00
CA THR A 74 16.62 8.10 10.61
C THR A 74 15.31 7.58 10.00
N MET A 75 14.90 6.35 10.32
CA MET A 75 13.60 5.80 9.93
C MET A 75 12.45 6.62 10.51
N LEU A 76 12.54 7.02 11.79
CA LEU A 76 11.55 7.88 12.43
C LEU A 76 11.49 9.27 11.78
N TYR A 77 12.64 9.84 11.43
CA TYR A 77 12.70 11.08 10.64
C TYR A 77 12.06 10.93 9.25
N ALA A 78 12.34 9.84 8.53
CA ALA A 78 11.71 9.55 7.25
C ALA A 78 10.19 9.46 7.40
N LEU A 79 9.70 8.86 8.48
CA LEU A 79 8.27 8.79 8.79
C LEU A 79 7.66 10.18 9.05
N ILE A 80 8.35 11.07 9.79
CA ILE A 80 7.92 12.46 9.96
C ILE A 80 7.83 13.16 8.59
N CYS A 81 8.83 12.96 7.72
CA CYS A 81 8.83 13.53 6.37
C CYS A 81 7.66 13.04 5.51
N VAL A 82 7.26 11.76 5.63
CA VAL A 82 6.05 11.25 4.95
C VAL A 82 4.84 12.11 5.30
N PHE A 83 4.64 12.45 6.57
CA PHE A 83 3.50 13.27 6.99
C PHE A 83 3.64 14.74 6.60
N VAL A 84 4.83 15.32 6.73
CA VAL A 84 5.08 16.72 6.38
C VAL A 84 4.83 16.97 4.89
N PHE A 85 5.37 16.12 4.01
CA PHE A 85 5.17 16.23 2.56
C PHE A 85 3.80 15.73 2.09
N SER A 86 3.09 14.93 2.90
CA SER A 86 1.69 14.56 2.64
C SER A 86 0.71 15.69 3.00
N ALA A 87 1.03 16.50 4.03
CA ALA A 87 0.17 17.59 4.49
C ALA A 87 0.15 18.80 3.55
N GLY A 88 1.22 19.02 2.79
CA GLY A 88 1.35 20.19 1.92
C GLY A 88 2.58 20.11 1.03
N GLN A 89 2.51 20.83 -0.10
CA GLN A 89 3.61 20.96 -1.05
C GLN A 89 4.18 22.39 -0.94
N GLY A 90 5.51 22.53 -0.96
CA GLY A 90 6.19 23.82 -1.07
C GLY A 90 7.18 24.17 0.04
N ARG A 91 7.59 25.44 0.08
CA ARG A 91 8.59 26.00 1.00
C ARG A 91 8.34 25.76 2.50
N PRO A 92 7.11 25.84 3.05
CA PRO A 92 6.92 25.62 4.49
C PRO A 92 7.17 24.17 4.92
N ALA A 93 6.74 23.20 4.10
CA ALA A 93 7.01 21.77 4.34
C ALA A 93 8.51 21.46 4.30
N TRP A 94 9.24 22.06 3.34
CA TRP A 94 10.70 21.92 3.26
C TRP A 94 11.41 22.50 4.49
N ARG A 95 11.06 23.72 4.92
CA ARG A 95 11.65 24.34 6.12
C ARG A 95 11.44 23.48 7.37
N GLN A 96 10.26 22.89 7.51
CA GLN A 96 10.00 21.97 8.60
C GLN A 96 10.84 20.70 8.50
N ALA A 97 10.93 20.08 7.33
CA ALA A 97 11.77 18.89 7.11
C ALA A 97 13.25 19.16 7.41
N VAL A 98 13.78 20.34 7.04
CA VAL A 98 15.14 20.76 7.37
C VAL A 98 15.31 20.95 8.88
N ARG A 99 14.36 21.58 9.57
CA ARG A 99 14.42 21.74 11.03
C ARG A 99 14.45 20.39 11.76
N GLU A 100 13.64 19.44 11.31
CA GLU A 100 13.67 18.08 11.87
C GLU A 100 14.99 17.34 11.52
N ALA A 101 15.55 17.59 10.33
CA ALA A 101 16.85 17.02 9.94
C ALA A 101 17.98 17.55 10.82
N VAL A 102 17.97 18.84 11.17
CA VAL A 102 18.95 19.44 12.09
C VAL A 102 18.88 18.79 13.46
N ARG A 103 17.66 18.56 13.99
CA ARG A 103 17.48 17.85 15.28
C ARG A 103 18.03 16.43 15.23
N LEU A 104 17.74 15.69 14.16
CA LEU A 104 18.32 14.36 13.94
C LEU A 104 19.85 14.41 13.89
N ALA A 105 20.41 15.32 13.09
CA ALA A 105 21.85 15.43 12.90
C ALA A 105 22.59 15.73 14.22
N ILE A 106 22.04 16.62 15.04
CA ILE A 106 22.58 16.90 16.38
C ILE A 106 22.55 15.64 17.25
N THR A 107 21.43 14.92 17.29
CA THR A 107 21.32 13.67 18.06
C THR A 107 22.32 12.62 17.59
N LEU A 108 22.44 12.39 16.28
CA LEU A 108 23.37 11.42 15.71
C LEU A 108 24.83 11.79 15.99
N LEU A 109 25.15 13.08 15.96
CA LEU A 109 26.48 13.59 16.29
C LEU A 109 26.80 13.35 17.77
N VAL A 110 25.87 13.64 18.68
CA VAL A 110 26.04 13.37 20.12
C VAL A 110 26.21 11.87 20.39
N LEU A 111 25.37 11.03 19.77
CA LEU A 111 25.50 9.57 19.88
C LEU A 111 26.83 9.06 19.30
N GLY A 112 27.29 9.64 18.19
CA GLY A 112 28.57 9.32 17.56
C GLY A 112 29.76 9.70 18.44
N MET A 113 29.72 10.88 19.07
CA MET A 113 30.72 11.32 20.04
C MET A 113 30.77 10.38 21.25
N LEU A 114 29.61 10.03 21.83
CA LEU A 114 29.54 9.09 22.94
C LEU A 114 30.10 7.72 22.54
N ALA A 115 29.73 7.20 21.38
CA ALA A 115 30.26 5.93 20.87
C ALA A 115 31.78 5.97 20.64
N ALA A 116 32.33 7.11 20.19
CA ALA A 116 33.76 7.28 19.97
C ALA A 116 34.58 7.32 21.27
N THR A 117 33.96 7.68 22.41
CA THR A 117 34.65 7.62 23.72
C THR A 117 34.89 6.20 24.23
N VAL A 118 34.24 5.19 23.65
CA VAL A 118 34.41 3.79 24.05
C VAL A 118 35.47 3.13 23.16
N PRO A 119 36.62 2.70 23.73
CA PRO A 119 37.63 1.96 22.99
C PRO A 119 37.05 0.71 22.30
N GLN A 120 37.27 0.58 20.98
CA GLN A 120 36.78 -0.55 20.17
C GLN A 120 37.37 -1.92 20.60
N ARG A 121 38.43 -1.91 21.41
CA ARG A 121 39.12 -3.11 21.91
C ARG A 121 38.47 -3.69 23.17
N LEU A 122 37.59 -2.93 23.83
CA LEU A 122 36.94 -3.39 25.06
C LEU A 122 35.87 -4.43 24.74
N VAL A 123 35.81 -5.46 25.56
CA VAL A 123 34.70 -6.41 25.55
C VAL A 123 33.46 -5.69 26.08
N PRO A 124 32.25 -5.94 25.55
CA PRO A 124 31.09 -5.12 25.91
C PRO A 124 30.66 -5.14 27.39
N THR A 125 31.12 -6.13 28.16
CA THR A 125 30.96 -6.20 29.63
C THR A 125 31.79 -5.16 30.38
N GLU A 126 32.80 -4.58 29.74
CA GLU A 126 33.76 -3.63 30.33
C GLU A 126 33.47 -2.17 29.93
N TYR A 127 32.40 -1.94 29.16
CA TYR A 127 32.03 -0.59 28.74
C TYR A 127 31.68 0.29 29.94
N PRO A 128 32.14 1.56 29.96
CA PRO A 128 31.79 2.50 31.03
C PRO A 128 30.27 2.64 31.14
N ARG A 129 29.71 2.22 32.28
CA ARG A 129 28.25 2.21 32.52
C ARG A 129 27.63 3.59 32.30
N ALA A 130 28.28 4.65 32.78
CA ALA A 130 27.84 6.03 32.61
C ALA A 130 27.73 6.45 31.13
N THR A 131 28.69 6.04 30.28
CA THR A 131 28.67 6.34 28.84
C THR A 131 27.55 5.58 28.13
N LEU A 132 27.33 4.31 28.48
CA LEU A 132 26.22 3.51 27.93
C LEU A 132 24.85 4.06 28.34
N ASP A 133 24.69 4.45 29.60
CA ASP A 133 23.45 5.02 30.10
C ASP A 133 23.16 6.38 29.45
N ALA A 134 24.18 7.24 29.28
CA ALA A 134 24.06 8.49 28.54
C ALA A 134 23.72 8.27 27.07
N PHE A 135 24.37 7.31 26.40
CA PHE A 135 24.10 6.95 25.01
C PHE A 135 22.64 6.51 24.84
N ARG A 136 22.17 5.59 25.68
CA ARG A 136 20.79 5.11 25.63
C ARG A 136 19.78 6.18 26.00
N PHE A 137 20.10 7.04 26.97
CA PHE A 137 19.25 8.16 27.34
C PHE A 137 19.01 9.07 26.15
N VAL A 138 20.08 9.53 25.48
CA VAL A 138 19.98 10.42 24.31
C VAL A 138 19.17 9.78 23.18
N ALA A 139 19.44 8.51 22.86
CA ALA A 139 18.70 7.79 21.83
C ALA A 139 17.19 7.69 22.16
N ASN A 140 16.86 7.28 23.39
CA ASN A 140 15.47 7.12 23.82
C ASN A 140 14.73 8.46 23.92
N THR A 141 15.37 9.54 24.37
CA THR A 141 14.77 10.88 24.39
C THR A 141 14.37 11.33 22.98
N TYR A 142 15.24 11.14 21.99
CA TYR A 142 14.89 11.47 20.61
C TYR A 142 13.78 10.55 20.06
N THR A 143 13.80 9.26 20.38
CA THR A 143 12.71 8.34 20.02
C THR A 143 11.37 8.80 20.57
N VAL A 144 11.29 9.15 21.86
CA VAL A 144 10.07 9.70 22.48
C VAL A 144 9.61 10.96 21.74
N TYR A 145 10.51 11.89 21.50
CA TYR A 145 10.22 13.12 20.76
C TYR A 145 9.67 12.84 19.35
N GLY A 146 10.32 11.97 18.58
CA GLY A 146 9.91 11.64 17.23
C GLY A 146 8.59 10.85 17.18
N VAL A 147 8.35 9.97 18.15
CA VAL A 147 7.09 9.25 18.33
C VAL A 147 5.95 10.22 18.60
N ILE A 148 6.10 11.14 19.55
CA ILE A 148 5.10 12.17 19.85
C ILE A 148 4.80 12.99 18.61
N THR A 149 5.84 13.43 17.90
CA THR A 149 5.70 14.19 16.66
C THR A 149 4.90 13.40 15.62
N CYS A 150 5.25 12.14 15.37
CA CYS A 150 4.50 11.25 14.48
C CYS A 150 3.03 11.10 14.89
N ILE A 151 2.74 10.86 16.18
CA ILE A 151 1.37 10.69 16.67
C ILE A 151 0.55 11.97 16.46
N VAL A 152 1.11 13.15 16.75
CA VAL A 152 0.45 14.44 16.53
C VAL A 152 0.11 14.63 15.05
N TRP A 153 1.07 14.35 14.16
CA TRP A 153 0.86 14.45 12.71
C TRP A 153 -0.15 13.43 12.19
N MET A 154 -0.11 12.20 12.68
CA MET A 154 -1.07 11.14 12.35
C MET A 154 -2.49 11.53 12.76
N ARG A 155 -2.67 12.02 13.99
CA ARG A 155 -3.98 12.45 14.51
C ARG A 155 -4.52 13.68 13.77
N ARG A 156 -3.63 14.59 13.34
CA ARG A 156 -4.03 15.73 12.51
C ARG A 156 -4.49 15.28 11.12
N HIS A 157 -3.75 14.36 10.49
CA HIS A 157 -4.13 13.79 9.18
C HIS A 157 -5.41 12.95 9.26
N SER A 158 -5.61 12.18 10.32
CA SER A 158 -6.78 11.31 10.45
C SER A 158 -8.10 12.09 10.48
N LYS A 159 -8.08 13.35 10.94
CA LYS A 159 -9.26 14.25 10.94
C LYS A 159 -9.71 14.68 9.54
N ILE A 160 -8.77 14.79 8.60
CA ILE A 160 -9.02 15.30 7.24
C ILE A 160 -9.37 14.15 6.27
N THR A 161 -9.18 12.91 6.69
CA THR A 161 -9.13 11.76 5.81
C THR A 161 -10.35 10.85 5.95
N GLN A 162 -10.66 10.05 4.91
CA GLN A 162 -11.73 9.05 4.96
C GLN A 162 -11.59 8.10 6.17
N ARG A 163 -12.73 7.74 6.77
CA ARG A 163 -12.85 6.99 8.05
C ARG A 163 -12.00 5.73 8.13
N TRP A 164 -11.76 5.03 7.02
CA TRP A 164 -10.98 3.79 7.01
C TRP A 164 -9.47 4.02 7.09
N LEU A 165 -8.95 5.05 6.43
CA LEU A 165 -7.54 5.44 6.55
C LEU A 165 -7.28 6.03 7.93
N ALA A 166 -8.24 6.76 8.51
CA ALA A 166 -8.18 7.20 9.91
C ALA A 166 -8.03 6.03 10.90
N ARG A 167 -8.71 4.89 10.69
CA ARG A 167 -8.55 3.69 11.52
C ARG A 167 -7.15 3.08 11.42
N GLY A 168 -6.58 3.00 10.21
CA GLY A 168 -5.20 2.53 10.03
C GLY A 168 -4.18 3.41 10.75
N LEU A 169 -4.32 4.73 10.64
CA LEU A 169 -3.49 5.69 11.38
C LEU A 169 -3.69 5.59 12.89
N ALA A 170 -4.92 5.34 13.37
CA ALA A 170 -5.19 5.16 14.78
C ALA A 170 -4.47 3.92 15.34
N ILE A 171 -4.55 2.78 14.65
CA ILE A 171 -3.85 1.54 15.02
C ILE A 171 -2.32 1.76 15.02
N ALA A 172 -1.79 2.41 13.99
CA ALA A 172 -0.36 2.73 13.93
C ALA A 172 0.07 3.67 15.08
N SER A 173 -0.76 4.66 15.41
CA SER A 173 -0.49 5.61 16.50
C SER A 173 -0.52 4.94 17.87
N ALA A 174 -1.37 3.93 18.07
CA ALA A 174 -1.42 3.15 19.30
C ALA A 174 -0.14 2.31 19.48
N GLY A 175 0.32 1.65 18.41
CA GLY A 175 1.61 0.95 18.42
C GLY A 175 2.80 1.88 18.69
N LEU A 176 2.84 3.04 18.02
CA LEU A 176 3.87 4.05 18.27
C LEU A 176 3.84 4.57 19.71
N ALA A 177 2.66 4.81 20.28
CA ALA A 177 2.52 5.27 21.66
C ALA A 177 3.12 4.26 22.66
N LEU A 178 2.92 2.97 22.42
CA LEU A 178 3.47 1.90 23.26
C LEU A 178 4.99 1.80 23.13
N ILE A 179 5.54 1.97 21.91
CA ILE A 179 7.00 2.08 21.68
C ILE A 179 7.57 3.30 22.40
N GLY A 180 6.90 4.45 22.30
CA GLY A 180 7.29 5.68 22.98
C GLY A 180 7.26 5.54 24.50
N LEU A 181 6.25 4.86 25.04
CA LEU A 181 6.17 4.55 26.48
C LEU A 181 7.35 3.69 26.93
N GLY A 182 7.68 2.63 26.19
CA GLY A 182 8.85 1.80 26.49
C GLY A 182 10.15 2.60 26.47
N SER A 183 10.31 3.46 25.46
CA SER A 183 11.47 4.35 25.34
C SER A 183 11.56 5.34 26.51
N ALA A 184 10.42 5.89 26.94
CA ALA A 184 10.35 6.79 28.09
C ALA A 184 10.70 6.10 29.41
N LEU A 185 10.20 4.87 29.63
CA LEU A 185 10.53 4.08 30.82
C LEU A 185 12.04 3.78 30.88
N ILE A 186 12.63 3.40 29.74
CA ILE A 186 14.08 3.19 29.65
C ILE A 186 14.81 4.49 29.99
N ALA A 187 14.45 5.63 29.38
CA ALA A 187 15.07 6.92 29.66
C ALA A 187 14.97 7.31 31.15
N VAL A 188 13.82 7.11 31.79
CA VAL A 188 13.63 7.34 33.23
C VAL A 188 14.53 6.43 34.05
N SER A 189 14.65 5.14 33.69
CA SER A 189 15.56 4.22 34.37
C SER A 189 17.02 4.68 34.31
N MET A 190 17.46 5.27 33.18
CA MET A 190 18.81 5.82 33.02
C MET A 190 19.03 7.02 33.95
N VAL A 191 18.04 7.91 34.08
CA VAL A 191 18.12 9.07 34.98
C VAL A 191 18.20 8.63 36.44
N ILE A 192 17.40 7.63 36.84
CA ILE A 192 17.42 7.09 38.20
C ILE A 192 18.79 6.46 38.50
N ARG A 193 19.35 5.68 37.57
CA ARG A 193 20.69 5.10 37.73
C ARG A 193 21.80 6.13 37.80
N LEU A 194 21.69 7.23 37.04
CA LEU A 194 22.66 8.32 37.11
C LEU A 194 22.64 9.01 38.49
N ALA A 195 21.46 9.12 39.11
CA ALA A 195 21.30 9.66 40.46
C ALA A 195 21.70 8.66 41.55
N ASN A 196 21.48 7.37 41.34
CA ASN A 196 21.75 6.29 42.30
C ASN A 196 22.40 5.09 41.59
N PRO A 197 23.74 5.08 41.45
CA PRO A 197 24.47 4.07 40.67
C PRO A 197 24.26 2.62 41.11
N ASP A 198 23.94 2.39 42.38
CA ASP A 198 23.74 1.05 42.96
C ASP A 198 22.33 0.49 42.71
N THR A 199 21.44 1.26 42.09
CA THR A 199 20.05 0.87 41.88
C THR A 199 19.93 -0.11 40.72
N ALA A 200 19.59 -1.37 41.00
CA ALA A 200 19.36 -2.42 40.00
C ALA A 200 18.00 -2.31 39.25
N MET A 201 17.25 -1.22 39.44
CA MET A 201 15.91 -1.07 38.86
C MET A 201 15.97 -0.78 37.35
N ALA A 202 15.43 -1.70 36.54
CA ALA A 202 15.24 -1.54 35.12
C ALA A 202 13.74 -1.43 34.81
N LEU A 203 13.29 -0.23 34.43
CA LEU A 203 11.93 0.00 33.96
C LEU A 203 11.88 -0.29 32.46
N GLU A 204 11.44 -1.48 32.10
CA GLU A 204 11.32 -1.91 30.70
C GLU A 204 9.96 -2.54 30.46
N LEU A 205 9.43 -2.36 29.24
CA LEU A 205 8.21 -3.07 28.86
C LEU A 205 8.54 -4.55 28.60
N PRO A 206 7.66 -5.48 29.03
CA PRO A 206 7.83 -6.89 28.70
C PRO A 206 7.94 -7.09 27.19
N MET A 207 8.84 -7.97 26.75
CA MET A 207 9.09 -8.26 25.33
C MET A 207 7.78 -8.48 24.52
N PRO A 208 6.79 -9.28 24.99
CA PRO A 208 5.53 -9.47 24.24
C PRO A 208 4.78 -8.17 23.94
N VAL A 209 4.85 -7.19 24.85
CA VAL A 209 4.23 -5.86 24.70
C VAL A 209 4.93 -5.09 23.58
N VAL A 210 6.26 -5.10 23.54
CA VAL A 210 7.06 -4.47 22.49
C VAL A 210 6.79 -5.12 21.12
N MET A 211 6.73 -6.45 21.07
CA MET A 211 6.37 -7.17 19.84
C MET A 211 4.98 -6.80 19.33
N THR A 212 4.01 -6.72 20.23
CA THR A 212 2.64 -6.31 19.91
C THR A 212 2.61 -4.87 19.40
N ALA A 213 3.37 -3.97 20.02
CA ALA A 213 3.52 -2.58 19.57
C ALA A 213 4.02 -2.50 18.11
N ASN A 214 5.07 -3.25 17.79
CA ASN A 214 5.63 -3.31 16.43
C ASN A 214 4.62 -3.86 15.41
N LEU A 215 3.85 -4.90 15.78
CA LEU A 215 2.80 -5.45 14.92
C LEU A 215 1.67 -4.44 14.68
N LEU A 216 1.24 -3.70 15.70
CA LEU A 216 0.24 -2.65 15.56
C LEU A 216 0.70 -1.55 14.58
N VAL A 217 1.96 -1.11 14.69
CA VAL A 217 2.54 -0.15 13.75
C VAL A 217 2.49 -0.68 12.31
N LEU A 218 2.95 -1.91 12.11
CA LEU A 218 3.00 -2.55 10.80
C LEU A 218 1.60 -2.71 10.18
N VAL A 219 0.66 -3.26 10.94
CA VAL A 219 -0.74 -3.45 10.51
C VAL A 219 -1.39 -2.10 10.18
N GLY A 220 -1.19 -1.09 11.02
CA GLY A 220 -1.73 0.24 10.81
C GLY A 220 -1.27 0.91 9.50
N PHE A 221 -0.01 0.71 9.11
CA PHE A 221 0.52 1.22 7.83
C PHE A 221 0.09 0.41 6.61
N ILE A 222 -0.07 -0.91 6.74
CA ILE A 222 -0.45 -1.79 5.61
C ILE A 222 -1.94 -1.69 5.30
N MET A 223 -2.79 -1.64 6.34
CA MET A 223 -4.25 -1.76 6.21
C MET A 223 -4.84 -0.83 5.14
N PRO A 224 -4.49 0.47 5.07
CA PRO A 224 -5.05 1.35 4.05
C PRO A 224 -4.60 0.95 2.62
N GLY A 225 -3.32 0.63 2.45
CA GLY A 225 -2.78 0.22 1.15
C GLY A 225 -3.35 -1.11 0.66
N ALA A 226 -3.59 -2.05 1.57
CA ALA A 226 -4.20 -3.34 1.29
C ALA A 226 -5.67 -3.20 0.87
N ARG A 227 -6.45 -2.36 1.57
CA ARG A 227 -7.88 -2.19 1.27
C ARG A 227 -8.14 -1.56 -0.09
N VAL A 228 -7.39 -0.52 -0.48
CA VAL A 228 -7.52 0.10 -1.81
C VAL A 228 -7.27 -0.93 -2.91
N ARG A 229 -6.26 -1.79 -2.72
CA ARG A 229 -5.95 -2.84 -3.68
C ARG A 229 -6.92 -3.98 -3.69
N TRP A 230 -7.44 -4.35 -2.53
CA TRP A 230 -8.51 -5.33 -2.47
C TRP A 230 -9.76 -4.83 -3.20
N ALA A 231 -10.12 -3.55 -3.04
CA ALA A 231 -11.18 -2.94 -3.81
C ALA A 231 -10.88 -2.93 -5.33
N ALA A 232 -9.68 -2.52 -5.73
CA ALA A 232 -9.25 -2.56 -7.14
C ALA A 232 -9.23 -3.99 -7.71
N GLY A 233 -8.81 -4.98 -6.92
CA GLY A 233 -8.80 -6.39 -7.29
C GLY A 233 -10.21 -6.96 -7.43
N ARG A 234 -11.15 -6.57 -6.56
CA ARG A 234 -12.57 -6.91 -6.71
C ARG A 234 -13.17 -6.32 -7.98
N VAL A 235 -12.87 -5.07 -8.31
CA VAL A 235 -13.31 -4.43 -9.57
C VAL A 235 -12.73 -5.17 -10.77
N TRP A 236 -11.42 -5.46 -10.74
CA TRP A 236 -10.75 -6.21 -11.79
C TRP A 236 -11.34 -7.60 -11.99
N TRP A 237 -11.61 -8.33 -10.91
CA TRP A 237 -12.23 -9.65 -10.97
C TRP A 237 -13.64 -9.61 -11.56
N ARG A 238 -14.43 -8.58 -11.21
CA ARG A 238 -15.75 -8.34 -11.83
C ARG A 238 -15.61 -8.14 -13.34
N HIS A 239 -14.76 -7.22 -13.79
CA HIS A 239 -14.54 -6.98 -15.22
C HIS A 239 -14.01 -8.22 -15.95
N LEU A 240 -13.14 -9.02 -15.32
CA LEU A 240 -12.66 -10.28 -15.92
C LEU A 240 -13.79 -11.30 -16.07
N ARG A 241 -14.63 -11.45 -15.03
CA ARG A 241 -15.79 -12.34 -15.07
C ARG A 241 -16.79 -11.91 -16.15
N ASP A 242 -17.09 -10.62 -16.23
CA ASP A 242 -18.05 -10.09 -17.21
C ASP A 242 -17.49 -10.15 -18.63
N TYR A 243 -16.19 -9.89 -18.82
CA TYR A 243 -15.48 -10.11 -20.08
C TYR A 243 -15.63 -11.53 -20.61
N HIS A 244 -15.50 -12.54 -19.75
CA HIS A 244 -15.71 -13.94 -20.13
C HIS A 244 -17.19 -14.29 -20.32
N ARG A 245 -18.09 -13.64 -19.59
CA ARG A 245 -19.53 -13.84 -19.74
C ARG A 245 -20.06 -13.33 -21.06
N LEU A 246 -19.53 -12.20 -21.55
CA LEU A 246 -19.86 -11.61 -22.85
C LEU A 246 -19.30 -12.38 -24.05
N ARG A 247 -18.45 -13.40 -23.84
CA ARG A 247 -17.80 -14.13 -24.93
C ARG A 247 -18.79 -14.72 -25.96
N PRO A 248 -19.89 -15.41 -25.59
CA PRO A 248 -20.85 -15.98 -26.54
C PRO A 248 -21.51 -14.95 -27.45
N LEU A 249 -21.98 -13.83 -26.87
CA LEU A 249 -22.57 -12.74 -27.65
C LEU A 249 -21.54 -12.14 -28.59
N TRP A 250 -20.34 -11.87 -28.06
CA TRP A 250 -19.23 -11.32 -28.86
C TRP A 250 -18.84 -12.25 -30.02
N THR A 251 -18.72 -13.56 -29.80
CA THR A 251 -18.36 -14.51 -30.87
C THR A 251 -19.42 -14.52 -31.97
N MET A 252 -20.71 -14.54 -31.61
CA MET A 252 -21.80 -14.56 -32.58
C MET A 252 -21.87 -13.28 -33.42
N LEU A 253 -21.73 -12.12 -32.77
CA LEU A 253 -21.73 -10.83 -33.49
C LEU A 253 -20.47 -10.64 -34.32
N HIS A 254 -19.31 -11.07 -33.82
CA HIS A 254 -18.05 -10.92 -34.53
C HIS A 254 -17.95 -11.85 -35.75
N GLU A 255 -18.54 -13.04 -35.69
CA GLU A 255 -18.66 -13.94 -36.86
C GLU A 255 -19.58 -13.36 -37.94
N ALA A 256 -20.66 -12.68 -37.54
CA ALA A 256 -21.59 -12.06 -38.48
C ALA A 256 -21.09 -10.71 -39.04
N PHE A 257 -20.27 -9.97 -38.27
CA PHE A 257 -19.78 -8.63 -38.62
C PHE A 257 -18.27 -8.50 -38.34
N PRO A 258 -17.40 -9.12 -39.16
CA PRO A 258 -15.97 -9.13 -38.92
C PRO A 258 -15.33 -7.74 -39.03
N GLU A 259 -15.87 -6.85 -39.86
CA GLU A 259 -15.41 -5.45 -40.00
C GLU A 259 -15.55 -4.59 -38.74
N ASP A 260 -16.40 -4.97 -37.78
CA ASP A 260 -16.59 -4.21 -36.52
C ASP A 260 -15.49 -4.51 -35.48
N ALA A 261 -14.57 -5.43 -35.76
CA ALA A 261 -13.42 -5.63 -34.90
C ALA A 261 -12.48 -4.42 -34.95
N LEU A 262 -12.29 -3.78 -33.80
CA LEU A 262 -11.32 -2.71 -33.59
C LEU A 262 -9.87 -3.24 -33.68
N SER A 263 -9.41 -3.61 -34.87
CA SER A 263 -8.16 -4.31 -35.18
C SER A 263 -6.89 -3.44 -35.02
N ARG A 264 -6.77 -2.68 -33.92
CA ARG A 264 -5.58 -1.85 -33.69
C ARG A 264 -5.15 -1.82 -32.21
N ALA A 265 -4.35 -2.81 -31.81
CA ALA A 265 -3.19 -2.58 -30.92
C ALA A 265 -2.33 -3.86 -30.83
N PRO A 266 -1.07 -3.82 -31.27
CA PRO A 266 -0.10 -4.84 -30.90
C PRO A 266 0.34 -4.54 -29.46
N ALA A 267 -0.04 -5.40 -28.52
CA ALA A 267 0.52 -5.37 -27.16
C ALA A 267 0.77 -6.81 -26.72
N SER A 268 2.00 -7.10 -26.27
CA SER A 268 2.47 -8.44 -25.95
C SER A 268 1.48 -9.22 -25.07
N VAL A 269 1.05 -10.39 -25.54
CA VAL A 269 -0.03 -11.21 -24.97
C VAL A 269 0.11 -11.44 -23.45
N TRP A 270 1.33 -11.66 -22.96
CA TRP A 270 1.61 -12.00 -21.56
C TRP A 270 1.61 -10.82 -20.57
N ARG A 271 2.06 -9.62 -20.98
CA ARG A 271 1.97 -8.42 -20.11
C ARG A 271 0.56 -7.87 -20.02
N ASP A 272 -0.27 -8.19 -21.00
CA ASP A 272 -1.62 -7.66 -21.18
C ASP A 272 -2.69 -8.59 -20.55
N THR A 273 -2.41 -9.88 -20.33
CA THR A 273 -3.30 -10.77 -19.55
C THR A 273 -3.25 -10.51 -18.05
N LEU A 274 -2.11 -10.05 -17.52
CA LEU A 274 -1.89 -9.85 -16.07
C LEU A 274 -1.95 -8.39 -15.60
N SER A 275 -2.13 -7.43 -16.52
CA SER A 275 -2.21 -6.01 -16.18
C SER A 275 -3.63 -5.59 -15.83
N LEU A 276 -3.81 -4.94 -14.67
CA LEU A 276 -5.09 -4.33 -14.24
C LEU A 276 -5.67 -3.40 -15.30
N ARG A 277 -4.81 -2.63 -15.99
CA ARG A 277 -5.23 -1.67 -17.03
C ARG A 277 -5.65 -2.38 -18.32
N ALA A 278 -5.02 -3.49 -18.63
CA ALA A 278 -5.27 -4.25 -19.85
C ALA A 278 -6.62 -4.95 -19.82
N VAL A 279 -6.95 -5.60 -18.71
CA VAL A 279 -8.28 -6.21 -18.53
C VAL A 279 -9.37 -5.16 -18.61
N ASN A 280 -9.18 -3.99 -18.01
CA ASN A 280 -10.13 -2.90 -18.12
C ASN A 280 -10.33 -2.49 -19.60
N ARG A 281 -9.24 -2.22 -20.32
CA ARG A 281 -9.30 -1.85 -21.74
C ARG A 281 -10.00 -2.91 -22.61
N ARG A 282 -9.68 -4.19 -22.42
CA ARG A 282 -10.27 -5.32 -23.16
C ARG A 282 -11.75 -5.50 -22.84
N PHE A 283 -12.11 -5.34 -21.57
CA PHE A 283 -13.50 -5.38 -21.11
C PHE A 283 -14.32 -4.28 -21.81
N TYR A 284 -13.89 -3.02 -21.71
CA TYR A 284 -14.57 -1.90 -22.37
C TYR A 284 -14.67 -2.04 -23.88
N ARG A 285 -13.59 -2.52 -24.53
CA ARG A 285 -13.59 -2.75 -25.97
C ARG A 285 -14.62 -3.81 -26.37
N ARG A 286 -14.70 -4.93 -25.66
CA ARG A 286 -15.68 -5.99 -25.94
C ARG A 286 -17.11 -5.49 -25.73
N VAL A 287 -17.35 -4.63 -24.74
CA VAL A 287 -18.67 -4.00 -24.51
C VAL A 287 -19.08 -3.14 -25.71
N ILE A 288 -18.16 -2.29 -26.22
CA ILE A 288 -18.41 -1.45 -27.40
C ILE A 288 -18.67 -2.31 -28.64
N GLU A 289 -17.82 -3.31 -28.91
CA GLU A 289 -18.00 -4.22 -30.06
C GLU A 289 -19.34 -4.98 -30.00
N CYS A 290 -19.78 -5.43 -28.81
CA CYS A 290 -21.10 -6.03 -28.66
C CYS A 290 -22.23 -5.02 -28.93
N ARG A 291 -22.10 -3.78 -28.47
CA ARG A 291 -23.11 -2.74 -28.69
C ARG A 291 -23.21 -2.35 -30.16
N ASP A 292 -22.08 -2.15 -30.83
CA ASP A 292 -22.00 -1.82 -32.25
C ASP A 292 -22.59 -2.96 -33.10
N GLY A 293 -22.24 -4.20 -32.78
CA GLY A 293 -22.81 -5.38 -33.45
C GLY A 293 -24.33 -5.51 -33.23
N LEU A 294 -24.85 -5.19 -32.03
CA LEU A 294 -26.29 -5.18 -31.77
C LEU A 294 -27.01 -4.04 -32.52
N VAL A 295 -26.43 -2.85 -32.59
CA VAL A 295 -26.98 -1.73 -33.37
C VAL A 295 -27.05 -2.10 -34.84
N ARG A 296 -26.02 -2.76 -35.38
CA ARG A 296 -26.05 -3.22 -36.78
C ARG A 296 -27.07 -4.35 -37.00
N ALA A 297 -27.16 -5.30 -36.07
CA ALA A 297 -28.17 -6.35 -36.10
C ALA A 297 -29.59 -5.76 -36.02
N SER A 298 -29.77 -4.67 -35.28
CA SER A 298 -31.07 -4.04 -35.03
C SER A 298 -31.77 -3.52 -36.30
N GLY A 299 -31.02 -3.19 -37.35
CA GLY A 299 -31.60 -2.82 -38.65
C GLY A 299 -32.39 -3.96 -39.31
N ARG A 300 -32.30 -5.18 -38.75
CA ARG A 300 -33.06 -6.38 -39.16
C ARG A 300 -34.19 -6.73 -38.18
N LEU A 301 -34.52 -5.84 -37.25
CA LEU A 301 -35.62 -6.04 -36.31
C LEU A 301 -36.96 -5.65 -36.92
N PRO A 302 -38.04 -6.41 -36.65
CA PRO A 302 -39.39 -5.89 -36.78
C PRO A 302 -39.63 -4.75 -35.77
N ALA A 303 -40.54 -3.84 -36.09
CA ALA A 303 -40.79 -2.62 -35.29
C ALA A 303 -41.18 -2.88 -33.82
N ASP A 304 -41.73 -4.07 -33.50
CA ASP A 304 -42.03 -4.54 -32.14
C ASP A 304 -40.92 -5.47 -31.62
N CYS A 305 -39.78 -4.91 -31.22
CA CYS A 305 -38.73 -5.69 -30.57
C CYS A 305 -39.14 -6.07 -29.14
N PRO A 306 -39.09 -7.37 -28.75
CA PRO A 306 -39.37 -7.77 -27.38
C PRO A 306 -38.30 -7.25 -26.42
N GLU A 307 -38.70 -6.88 -25.20
CA GLU A 307 -37.80 -6.43 -24.13
C GLU A 307 -37.11 -7.60 -23.39
N ASP A 308 -37.65 -8.82 -23.51
CA ASP A 308 -37.14 -10.02 -22.84
C ASP A 308 -35.81 -10.51 -23.46
N PRO A 309 -34.72 -10.61 -22.67
CA PRO A 309 -33.43 -11.09 -23.15
C PRO A 309 -33.47 -12.45 -23.86
N ALA A 310 -34.36 -13.36 -23.47
CA ALA A 310 -34.49 -14.67 -24.12
C ALA A 310 -35.09 -14.56 -25.53
N ALA A 311 -36.11 -13.71 -25.68
CA ALA A 311 -36.73 -13.43 -26.98
C ALA A 311 -35.74 -12.72 -27.92
N ILE A 312 -34.96 -11.76 -27.40
CA ILE A 312 -33.90 -11.09 -28.17
C ILE A 312 -32.82 -12.09 -28.59
N ALA A 313 -32.42 -13.03 -27.72
CA ALA A 313 -31.42 -14.04 -28.04
C ALA A 313 -31.87 -15.00 -29.16
N LEU A 314 -33.14 -15.44 -29.11
CA LEU A 314 -33.75 -16.28 -30.14
C LEU A 314 -33.82 -15.54 -31.48
N TRP A 315 -34.25 -14.27 -31.46
CA TRP A 315 -34.27 -13.43 -32.65
C TRP A 315 -32.86 -13.24 -33.22
N LEU A 316 -31.86 -12.92 -32.39
CA LEU A 316 -30.49 -12.68 -32.83
C LEU A 316 -29.93 -13.90 -33.57
N ARG A 317 -30.22 -15.12 -33.08
CA ARG A 317 -29.86 -16.37 -33.76
C ARG A 317 -30.54 -16.53 -35.13
N GLY A 318 -31.80 -16.13 -35.24
CA GLY A 318 -32.54 -16.17 -36.50
C GLY A 318 -32.01 -15.14 -37.50
N ALA A 319 -31.93 -13.88 -37.08
CA ALA A 319 -31.57 -12.74 -37.92
C ALA A 319 -30.12 -12.80 -38.45
N LEU A 320 -29.20 -13.41 -37.69
CA LEU A 320 -27.81 -13.58 -38.13
C LEU A 320 -27.59 -14.80 -39.04
N ARG A 321 -28.56 -15.73 -39.12
CA ARG A 321 -28.52 -16.87 -40.05
C ARG A 321 -29.08 -16.55 -41.42
N THR A 322 -29.95 -15.55 -41.52
CA THR A 322 -30.56 -15.09 -42.77
C THR A 322 -29.63 -14.11 -43.48
N THR A 323 -29.31 -14.38 -44.74
CA THR A 323 -28.51 -13.46 -45.57
C THR A 323 -29.38 -12.24 -45.91
N PRO A 324 -28.92 -10.99 -45.73
CA PRO A 324 -29.77 -9.82 -45.93
C PRO A 324 -30.12 -9.65 -47.42
N HIS A 325 -31.37 -9.29 -47.73
CA HIS A 325 -31.71 -8.62 -48.99
C HIS A 325 -31.47 -7.12 -48.83
N GLU A 326 -31.00 -6.43 -49.88
CA GLU A 326 -30.67 -4.99 -49.82
C GLU A 326 -31.86 -4.09 -49.44
N ASP A 327 -33.10 -4.57 -49.63
CA ASP A 327 -34.34 -3.81 -49.34
C ASP A 327 -34.84 -3.90 -47.88
N ASP A 328 -34.23 -4.73 -47.03
CA ASP A 328 -34.72 -5.03 -45.65
C ASP A 328 -34.06 -4.18 -44.54
N VAL A 329 -33.22 -3.20 -44.88
CA VAL A 329 -32.47 -2.42 -43.87
C VAL A 329 -33.33 -1.28 -43.33
N VAL A 330 -33.97 -1.52 -42.18
CA VAL A 330 -34.70 -0.49 -41.42
C VAL A 330 -33.73 0.33 -40.56
N ALA A 331 -34.12 1.55 -40.18
CA ALA A 331 -33.35 2.41 -39.28
C ALA A 331 -32.98 1.69 -37.98
N ALA A 332 -31.71 1.80 -37.58
CA ALA A 332 -31.19 1.11 -36.40
C ALA A 332 -31.92 1.52 -35.11
N GLN A 333 -32.38 0.53 -34.35
CA GLN A 333 -33.05 0.73 -33.06
C GLN A 333 -32.17 0.25 -31.90
N PRO A 334 -32.19 0.93 -30.75
CA PRO A 334 -31.38 0.53 -29.63
C PRO A 334 -31.95 -0.73 -28.98
N VAL A 335 -31.24 -1.84 -29.07
CA VAL A 335 -31.62 -3.17 -28.50
C VAL A 335 -31.02 -3.34 -27.11
N ALA A 336 -31.73 -4.03 -26.22
CA ALA A 336 -31.27 -4.32 -24.86
C ALA A 336 -30.77 -3.07 -24.13
N VAL A 337 -31.60 -2.02 -24.11
CA VAL A 337 -31.30 -0.77 -23.41
C VAL A 337 -31.68 -0.97 -21.94
N PRO A 338 -30.77 -0.71 -20.99
CA PRO A 338 -31.12 -0.80 -19.58
C PRO A 338 -32.16 0.26 -19.21
N ALA A 339 -33.12 -0.11 -18.36
CA ALA A 339 -34.06 0.85 -17.77
C ALA A 339 -33.34 1.90 -16.89
N ASP A 340 -32.22 1.50 -16.28
CA ASP A 340 -31.34 2.38 -15.51
C ASP A 340 -30.24 2.98 -16.40
N GLY A 341 -30.00 4.28 -16.29
CA GLY A 341 -28.88 4.93 -16.97
C GLY A 341 -27.52 4.47 -16.46
N GLY A 342 -26.55 4.34 -17.37
CA GLY A 342 -25.14 4.16 -17.05
C GLY A 342 -24.53 2.83 -17.50
N LEU A 343 -23.21 2.83 -17.64
CA LEU A 343 -22.44 1.72 -18.19
C LEU A 343 -22.63 0.40 -17.43
N GLU A 344 -22.68 0.42 -16.10
CA GLU A 344 -22.84 -0.81 -15.32
C GLU A 344 -24.20 -1.48 -15.56
N ALA A 345 -25.24 -0.70 -15.90
CA ALA A 345 -26.55 -1.22 -16.24
C ALA A 345 -26.55 -1.83 -17.66
N ASP A 346 -25.95 -1.14 -18.62
CA ASP A 346 -25.78 -1.64 -19.99
C ASP A 346 -25.00 -2.95 -20.03
N VAL A 347 -23.90 -3.05 -19.26
CA VAL A 347 -23.13 -4.30 -19.13
C VAL A 347 -23.98 -5.44 -18.55
N ARG A 348 -24.89 -5.16 -17.60
CA ARG A 348 -25.76 -6.20 -17.03
C ARG A 348 -26.70 -6.76 -18.07
N GLU A 349 -27.31 -5.90 -18.89
CA GLU A 349 -28.20 -6.33 -19.98
C GLU A 349 -27.46 -7.16 -21.03
N LEU A 350 -26.28 -6.70 -21.48
CA LEU A 350 -25.45 -7.44 -22.42
C LEU A 350 -25.02 -8.81 -21.85
N VAL A 351 -24.73 -8.88 -20.56
CA VAL A 351 -24.39 -10.13 -19.88
C VAL A 351 -25.63 -11.05 -19.74
N ALA A 352 -26.82 -10.50 -19.53
CA ALA A 352 -28.07 -11.28 -19.49
C ALA A 352 -28.35 -11.89 -20.87
N LEU A 353 -28.36 -11.08 -21.92
CA LEU A 353 -28.50 -11.52 -23.31
C LEU A 353 -27.45 -12.58 -23.69
N SER A 354 -26.19 -12.35 -23.32
CA SER A 354 -25.11 -13.30 -23.60
C SER A 354 -25.23 -14.63 -22.85
N ARG A 355 -26.01 -14.72 -21.76
CA ARG A 355 -26.28 -15.99 -21.07
C ARG A 355 -27.32 -16.80 -21.82
N GLU A 356 -28.38 -16.16 -22.28
CA GLU A 356 -29.42 -16.81 -23.09
C GLU A 356 -28.85 -17.39 -24.38
N LEU A 357 -27.83 -16.74 -24.95
CA LEU A 357 -27.11 -17.26 -26.13
C LEU A 357 -26.22 -18.49 -25.86
N ARG A 358 -26.02 -18.93 -24.62
CA ARG A 358 -25.26 -20.16 -24.31
C ARG A 358 -26.10 -21.44 -24.36
N VAL A 359 -27.42 -21.32 -24.27
CA VAL A 359 -28.38 -22.43 -24.23
C VAL A 359 -28.76 -22.81 -25.65
#